data_AF-A0A7I9ZYT9-F1
#
_entry.id   AF-A0A7I9ZYT9-F1
#
_cell.length_a   1.000
_cell.length_b   1.000
_cell.length_c   1.000
_cell.angle_alpha   90.00
_cell.angle_beta   90.00
_cell.angle_gamma   90.00
#
_symmetry.space_group_name_H-M   'P 1'
#
loop_
_entity.id
_entity.type
_entity.pdbx_description
1 polymer ?
#
loop_
_entity_poly.entity_id
_entity_poly.type
_entity_poly.pdbx_seq_one_letter_code
_entity_poly.pdbx_strand_id
1 'polypeptide(L)'
;MKKFLFTIGLLVVSFATLWGQFKYVKVDAPFSMKPIKEFIYPDQDFSIVNYGAVKGGEADVSDAIAGAIAACNQAGGGRVVIPEGEWLTGPIHLKSNVNLYLAEGAVLRLRIILLIICQP
;
A
#
# COMPACT_ATOMS: atom_id res chain seq x y z
N MET A 1 17.55 39.52 -3.86
CA MET A 1 17.69 38.79 -2.57
C MET A 1 16.36 38.31 -1.98
N LYS A 2 15.22 39.02 -2.13
CA LYS A 2 13.90 38.57 -1.61
C LYS A 2 13.31 37.30 -2.28
N LYS A 3 13.66 37.02 -3.55
CA LYS A 3 13.17 35.83 -4.28
C LYS A 3 13.72 34.49 -3.72
N PHE A 4 14.90 34.52 -3.09
CA PHE A 4 15.57 33.33 -2.56
C PHE A 4 14.99 32.87 -1.21
N LEU A 5 14.50 33.82 -0.40
CA LEU A 5 13.78 33.50 0.84
C LEU A 5 12.42 32.84 0.58
N PHE A 6 11.74 33.22 -0.52
CA PHE A 6 10.42 32.71 -0.86
C PHE A 6 10.48 31.25 -1.36
N THR A 7 11.53 30.88 -2.10
CA THR A 7 11.74 29.51 -2.58
C THR A 7 12.14 28.53 -1.47
N ILE A 8 12.87 28.99 -0.44
CA ILE A 8 13.18 28.18 0.74
C ILE A 8 11.92 27.94 1.57
N GLY A 9 11.07 28.95 1.73
CA GLY A 9 9.79 28.80 2.42
C GLY A 9 8.88 27.74 1.79
N LEU A 10 8.84 27.65 0.46
CA LEU A 10 8.00 26.67 -0.24
C LEU A 10 8.53 25.23 -0.14
N LEU A 11 9.86 25.05 -0.08
CA LEU A 11 10.50 23.72 0.05
C LEU A 11 10.35 23.11 1.45
N VAL A 12 10.28 23.92 2.51
CA VAL A 12 10.10 23.44 3.89
C VAL A 12 8.67 22.94 4.12
N VAL A 13 7.67 23.54 3.46
CA VAL A 13 6.25 23.13 3.59
C VAL A 13 6.03 21.74 2.99
N SER A 14 6.71 21.39 1.90
CA SER A 14 6.59 20.07 1.26
C SER A 14 7.28 18.93 2.03
N PHE A 15 8.26 19.24 2.89
CA PHE A 15 9.00 18.22 3.66
C PHE A 15 8.27 17.80 4.96
N ALA A 16 7.40 18.67 5.47
CA ALA A 16 6.69 18.44 6.74
C ALA A 16 5.51 17.46 6.63
N THR A 17 5.03 17.14 5.42
CA THR A 17 3.86 16.26 5.21
C THR A 17 4.20 14.76 5.14
N LEU A 18 5.46 14.36 5.29
CA LEU A 18 5.89 12.96 5.09
C LEU A 18 6.07 12.14 6.37
N TRP A 19 5.68 12.66 7.54
CA TRP A 19 5.81 11.92 8.80
C TRP A 19 4.47 11.29 9.16
N GLY A 20 4.40 9.97 8.94
CA GLY A 20 3.20 9.16 9.17
C GLY A 20 2.59 9.39 10.55
N GLN A 21 1.31 9.73 10.56
CA GLN A 21 0.56 9.98 11.79
C GLN A 21 0.18 8.62 12.41
N PHE A 22 0.38 8.45 13.72
CA PHE A 22 -0.03 7.25 14.42
C PHE A 22 -1.17 7.57 15.37
N LYS A 23 -2.20 6.73 15.38
CA LYS A 23 -3.30 6.79 16.34
C LYS A 23 -3.03 5.79 17.46
N TYR A 24 -3.32 6.19 18.70
CA TYR A 24 -3.22 5.31 19.85
C TYR A 24 -4.63 4.92 20.29
N VAL A 25 -4.94 3.62 20.20
CA VAL A 25 -6.20 3.08 20.67
C VAL A 25 -6.00 2.49 22.06
N LYS A 26 -6.73 3.04 23.03
CA LYS A 26 -6.81 2.52 24.38
C LYS A 26 -7.86 1.41 24.41
N VAL A 27 -7.47 0.24 24.92
CA VAL A 27 -8.37 -0.89 25.14
C VAL A 27 -8.62 -0.98 26.63
N ASP A 28 -9.89 -1.01 27.02
CA ASP A 28 -10.27 -1.29 28.40
C ASP A 28 -10.14 -2.80 28.64
N ALA A 29 -9.30 -3.18 29.60
CA ALA A 29 -8.97 -4.56 29.89
C ALA A 29 -8.74 -4.71 31.40
N PRO A 30 -9.02 -5.90 32.00
CA PRO A 30 -8.87 -6.14 33.44
C PRO A 30 -7.40 -6.16 33.91
N PHE A 31 -6.45 -5.76 33.08
CA PHE A 31 -5.03 -5.69 33.36
C PHE A 31 -4.39 -4.48 32.64
N SER A 32 -3.30 -3.96 33.20
CA SER A 32 -2.59 -2.79 32.65
C SER A 32 -1.89 -3.12 31.34
N MET A 33 -2.34 -2.50 30.24
CA MET A 33 -1.79 -2.67 28.89
C MET A 33 -1.39 -1.32 28.27
N LYS A 34 -0.32 -1.32 27.45
CA LYS A 34 0.10 -0.15 26.67
C LYS A 34 -0.85 0.07 25.48
N PRO A 35 -1.13 1.32 25.08
CA PRO A 35 -2.01 1.60 23.94
C PRO A 35 -1.50 0.98 22.63
N ILE A 36 -2.42 0.49 21.79
CA ILE A 36 -2.10 -0.08 20.48
C ILE A 36 -1.82 1.07 19.51
N LYS A 37 -0.71 0.97 18.77
CA LYS A 37 -0.28 1.97 17.79
C LYS A 37 -0.79 1.59 16.41
N GLU A 38 -1.75 2.34 15.89
CA GLU A 38 -2.31 2.19 14.56
C GLU A 38 -1.65 3.20 13.61
N PHE A 39 -1.23 2.74 12.43
CA PHE A 39 -0.68 3.62 11.40
C PHE A 39 -1.81 4.27 10.60
N ILE A 40 -1.76 5.60 10.42
CA ILE A 40 -2.67 6.33 9.55
C ILE A 40 -2.00 6.42 8.18
N TYR A 41 -2.60 5.74 7.20
CA TYR A 41 -2.12 5.77 5.83
C TYR A 41 -2.35 7.15 5.19
N PRO A 42 -1.41 7.63 4.34
CA PRO A 42 -1.68 8.76 3.46
C PRO A 42 -2.89 8.50 2.58
N ASP A 43 -3.67 9.54 2.31
CA ASP A 43 -4.83 9.48 1.41
C ASP A 43 -4.37 9.49 -0.06
N GLN A 44 -3.80 8.36 -0.48
CA GLN A 44 -3.26 8.13 -1.82
C GLN A 44 -3.64 6.74 -2.31
N ASP A 45 -4.33 6.68 -3.45
CA ASP A 45 -4.84 5.44 -4.02
C ASP A 45 -4.06 5.01 -5.26
N PHE A 46 -3.65 3.75 -5.26
CA PHE A 46 -2.89 3.07 -6.31
C PHE A 46 -3.72 1.91 -6.84
N SER A 47 -4.62 2.17 -7.79
CA SER A 47 -5.44 1.12 -8.41
C SER A 47 -4.60 0.22 -9.31
N ILE A 48 -4.69 -1.10 -9.14
CA ILE A 48 -3.93 -2.08 -9.93
C ILE A 48 -4.21 -1.99 -11.44
N VAL A 49 -5.37 -1.45 -11.84
CA VAL A 49 -5.75 -1.26 -13.25
C VAL A 49 -4.84 -0.24 -13.94
N ASN A 50 -4.37 0.77 -13.19
CA ASN A 50 -3.42 1.77 -13.70
C ASN A 50 -2.02 1.19 -13.92
N TYR A 51 -1.76 -0.01 -13.38
CA TYR A 51 -0.49 -0.72 -13.49
C TYR A 51 -0.57 -1.93 -14.43
N GLY A 52 -1.62 -2.00 -15.27
CA GLY A 52 -1.76 -3.02 -16.30
C GLY A 52 -2.56 -4.25 -15.90
N ALA A 53 -3.26 -4.23 -14.76
CA ALA A 53 -4.17 -5.32 -14.40
C ALA A 53 -5.39 -5.34 -15.34
N VAL A 54 -5.57 -6.45 -16.07
CA VAL A 54 -6.72 -6.67 -16.95
C VAL A 54 -7.77 -7.51 -16.22
N LYS A 55 -9.02 -7.01 -16.19
CA LYS A 55 -10.15 -7.73 -15.60
C LYS A 55 -10.49 -8.94 -16.48
N GLY A 56 -10.63 -10.13 -15.89
CA GLY A 56 -11.00 -11.33 -16.65
C GLY A 56 -10.57 -12.68 -16.07
N GLY A 57 -9.90 -12.72 -14.90
CA GLY A 57 -9.61 -13.95 -14.17
C GLY A 57 -8.59 -14.91 -14.79
N GLU A 58 -8.27 -14.79 -16.08
CA GLU A 58 -7.32 -15.69 -16.77
C GLU A 58 -5.89 -15.14 -16.85
N ALA A 59 -5.74 -13.82 -16.96
CA ALA A 59 -4.44 -13.16 -17.02
C ALA A 59 -3.81 -13.04 -15.63
N ASP A 60 -2.51 -13.33 -15.54
CA ASP A 60 -1.73 -13.11 -14.32
C ASP A 60 -1.51 -11.61 -14.09
N VAL A 61 -1.96 -11.09 -12.94
CA VAL A 61 -1.82 -9.68 -12.56
C VAL A 61 -0.73 -9.45 -11.50
N SER A 62 0.14 -10.44 -11.27
CA SER A 62 1.24 -10.35 -10.29
C SER A 62 2.12 -9.13 -10.51
N ASP A 63 2.52 -8.85 -11.75
CA ASP A 63 3.39 -7.72 -12.09
C ASP A 63 2.69 -6.38 -11.85
N ALA A 64 1.39 -6.30 -12.13
CA ALA A 64 0.60 -5.10 -11.88
C ALA A 64 0.47 -4.82 -10.37
N ILE A 65 0.25 -5.86 -9.56
CA ILE A 65 0.20 -5.73 -8.10
C ILE A 65 1.57 -5.34 -7.55
N ALA A 66 2.65 -5.99 -7.99
CA ALA A 66 4.01 -5.66 -7.57
C ALA A 66 4.40 -4.21 -7.96
N GLY A 67 4.02 -3.77 -9.16
CA GLY A 67 4.20 -2.40 -9.64
C GLY A 67 3.43 -1.38 -8.79
N ALA A 68 2.16 -1.65 -8.47
CA ALA A 68 1.35 -0.80 -7.62
C ALA A 68 1.93 -0.68 -6.20
N ILE A 69 2.39 -1.80 -5.62
CA ILE A 69 3.05 -1.82 -4.30
C ILE A 69 4.37 -1.05 -4.32
N ALA A 70 5.18 -1.21 -5.37
CA ALA A 70 6.45 -0.50 -5.51
C ALA A 70 6.22 1.02 -5.63
N ALA A 71 5.26 1.44 -6.45
CA ALA A 71 4.90 2.85 -6.60
C ALA A 71 4.34 3.44 -5.30
N CYS A 72 3.46 2.71 -4.60
CA CYS A 72 2.89 3.13 -3.32
C CYS A 72 3.98 3.32 -2.25
N ASN A 73 4.93 2.38 -2.17
CA ASN A 73 6.04 2.48 -1.23
C ASN A 73 6.99 3.65 -1.58
N GLN A 74 7.29 3.87 -2.86
CA GLN A 74 8.12 5.01 -3.31
C GLN A 74 7.45 6.36 -3.05
N ALA A 75 6.11 6.43 -3.11
CA ALA A 75 5.33 7.63 -2.82
C ALA A 75 5.21 7.96 -1.32
N GLY A 76 5.86 7.20 -0.43
CA GLY A 76 5.80 7.40 1.02
C GLY A 76 4.64 6.66 1.70
N GLY A 77 3.92 5.82 0.98
CA GLY A 77 2.82 5.01 1.48
C GLY A 77 1.45 5.46 1.00
N GLY A 78 0.46 4.59 1.22
CA GLY A 78 -0.91 4.79 0.72
C GLY A 78 -1.64 3.46 0.60
N ARG A 79 -2.63 3.42 -0.28
CA ARG A 79 -3.54 2.30 -0.46
C ARG A 79 -3.46 1.75 -1.88
N VAL A 80 -3.09 0.48 -2.01
CA VAL A 80 -3.19 -0.28 -3.26
C VAL A 80 -4.60 -0.83 -3.37
N VAL A 81 -5.35 -0.36 -4.36
CA VAL A 81 -6.78 -0.69 -4.54
C VAL A 81 -6.92 -1.81 -5.56
N ILE A 82 -7.53 -2.91 -5.12
CA ILE A 82 -7.99 -4.00 -5.98
C ILE A 82 -9.49 -3.82 -6.19
N PRO A 83 -9.95 -3.42 -7.39
CA PRO A 83 -11.36 -3.21 -7.66
C PRO A 83 -12.12 -4.53 -7.72
N GLU A 84 -13.45 -4.44 -7.79
CA GLU A 84 -14.32 -5.60 -7.94
C GLU A 84 -13.94 -6.50 -9.14
N GLY A 85 -14.04 -7.80 -8.92
CA GLY A 85 -13.71 -8.81 -9.92
C GLY A 85 -12.76 -9.89 -9.41
N GLU A 86 -12.50 -10.87 -10.27
CA GLU A 86 -11.58 -11.96 -9.99
C GLU A 86 -10.20 -11.67 -10.59
N TRP A 87 -9.18 -11.72 -9.74
CA TRP A 87 -7.81 -11.38 -10.05
C TRP A 87 -6.92 -12.56 -9.76
N LEU A 88 -6.29 -13.09 -10.79
CA LEU A 88 -5.37 -14.20 -10.69
C LEU A 88 -3.97 -13.68 -10.42
N THR A 89 -3.35 -14.10 -9.32
CA THR A 89 -2.04 -13.62 -8.91
C THR A 89 -1.23 -14.74 -8.26
N GLY A 90 0.08 -14.61 -8.36
CA GLY A 90 1.05 -15.33 -7.54
C GLY A 90 1.19 -14.71 -6.15
N PRO A 91 2.27 -15.03 -5.43
CA PRO A 91 2.58 -14.49 -4.11
C PRO A 91 2.70 -12.95 -4.11
N ILE A 92 2.13 -12.30 -3.10
CA ILE A 92 2.17 -10.84 -2.94
C ILE A 92 3.19 -10.48 -1.86
N HIS A 93 4.23 -9.73 -2.25
CA HIS A 93 5.24 -9.22 -1.33
C HIS A 93 4.90 -7.78 -0.90
N LEU A 94 4.41 -7.63 0.33
CA LEU A 94 4.10 -6.31 0.90
C LEU A 94 5.36 -5.54 1.31
N LYS A 95 5.31 -4.22 1.15
CA LYS A 95 6.35 -3.27 1.60
C LYS A 95 5.83 -2.39 2.73
N SER A 96 6.74 -1.71 3.42
CA SER A 96 6.38 -0.75 4.46
C SER A 96 5.47 0.36 3.95
N ASN A 97 4.53 0.80 4.81
CA ASN A 97 3.58 1.89 4.56
C ASN A 97 2.57 1.62 3.41
N VAL A 98 2.41 0.37 2.99
CA VAL A 98 1.43 -0.04 1.97
C VAL A 98 0.20 -0.65 2.63
N ASN A 99 -0.98 -0.17 2.26
CA ASN A 99 -2.27 -0.77 2.61
C ASN A 99 -2.83 -1.50 1.40
N LEU A 100 -2.96 -2.83 1.46
CA LEU A 100 -3.62 -3.58 0.40
C LEU A 100 -5.13 -3.59 0.66
N TYR A 101 -5.89 -2.87 -0.17
CA TYR A 101 -7.34 -2.73 -0.04
C TYR A 101 -8.07 -3.51 -1.11
N LEU A 102 -8.89 -4.46 -0.67
CA LEU A 102 -9.80 -5.20 -1.51
C LEU A 102 -11.15 -4.50 -1.48
N ALA A 103 -11.60 -3.99 -2.62
CA ALA A 103 -12.95 -3.46 -2.75
C ALA A 103 -13.98 -4.58 -2.56
N GLU A 104 -15.22 -4.19 -2.26
CA GLU A 104 -16.32 -5.14 -2.18
C GLU A 104 -16.44 -5.92 -3.50
N GLY A 105 -16.56 -7.25 -3.41
CA GLY A 105 -16.60 -8.13 -4.60
C GLY A 105 -15.24 -8.37 -5.28
N ALA A 106 -14.12 -7.90 -4.72
CA ALA A 106 -12.79 -8.26 -5.19
C ALA A 106 -12.37 -9.65 -4.67
N VAL A 107 -11.91 -10.53 -5.56
CA VAL A 107 -11.44 -11.88 -5.24
C VAL A 107 -10.02 -12.06 -5.77
N LEU A 108 -9.06 -12.30 -4.86
CA LEU A 108 -7.69 -12.68 -5.21
C LEU A 108 -7.59 -14.20 -5.30
N ARG A 109 -7.43 -14.73 -6.52
CA ARG A 109 -7.15 -16.15 -6.77
C ARG A 109 -5.64 -16.37 -6.75
N LEU A 110 -5.14 -16.89 -5.62
CA LEU A 110 -3.73 -17.25 -5.47
C LEU A 110 -3.45 -18.57 -6.18
N ARG A 111 -2.64 -18.52 -7.25
CA ARG A 111 -2.14 -19.73 -7.88
C ARG A 111 -0.93 -20.23 -7.10
N ILE A 112 -1.17 -21.10 -6.12
CA ILE A 112 -0.09 -21.86 -5.49
C ILE A 112 0.30 -22.99 -6.45
N ILE A 113 1.32 -22.74 -7.28
CA ILE A 113 2.10 -23.83 -7.83
C ILE A 113 3.02 -24.28 -6.70
N LEU A 114 2.89 -25.56 -6.33
CA LEU A 114 3.78 -26.26 -5.42
C LEU A 114 5.19 -26.32 -6.03
N LEU A 115 5.95 -25.23 -5.98
CA LEU A 115 7.40 -25.24 -6.18
C LEU A 115 8.06 -25.46 -4.81
N ILE A 116 7.87 -26.68 -4.27
CA ILE A 116 8.86 -27.30 -3.37
C ILE A 116 9.95 -27.89 -4.26
N ILE A 117 10.66 -27.08 -5.04
CA ILE A 117 11.95 -27.49 -5.56
C ILE A 117 12.83 -26.25 -5.76
N CYS A 118 13.92 -26.24 -5.00
CA CYS A 118 15.21 -25.66 -5.38
C CYS A 118 15.26 -24.14 -5.60
N GLN A 119 15.71 -23.40 -4.59
CA GLN A 119 16.62 -22.28 -4.82
C GLN A 119 17.99 -22.72 -4.26
N PRO A 120 19.10 -22.55 -5.01
CA PRO A 120 20.44 -22.95 -4.59
C PRO A 120 20.95 -22.13 -3.40
#